data_AF-A0A0P6FEG1-F1
#
_entry.id   AF-A0A0P6FEG1-F1
#
_cell.length_a   1.000
_cell.length_b   1.000
_cell.length_c   1.000
_cell.angle_alpha   90.00
_cell.angle_beta   90.00
_cell.angle_gamma   90.00
#
_symmetry.space_group_name_H-M   'P 1'
#
loop_
_entity.id
_entity.type
_entity.pdbx_description
1 polymer ?
#
loop_
_entity_poly.entity_id
_entity_poly.type
_entity_poly.pdbx_seq_one_letter_code
_entity_poly.pdbx_strand_id
1 'polypeptide(L)'
;MKNAEELQQKLYFLLEQLQEMARQLPLQYQQRMPYELLSGLANCLLNETIFKIVEGLTEIQQVTEKQLLQQRLKLLHRHRAEKEALAKKTPDSVTEAEKMQVANHPVELKQADMNLILQLDQVVADQQGTLEKAGSLFLFYCS
;
A
#
# COMPACT_ATOMS: atom_id res chain seq x y z
N MET A 1 0.40 19.25 24.19
CA MET A 1 -0.20 20.26 23.29
C MET A 1 0.97 20.87 22.54
N LYS A 2 1.02 20.80 21.20
CA LYS A 2 2.12 21.43 20.44
C LYS A 2 2.12 22.92 20.75
N ASN A 3 3.28 23.49 21.07
CA ASN A 3 3.37 24.90 21.43
C ASN A 3 2.97 25.74 20.20
N ALA A 4 2.29 26.88 20.39
CA ALA A 4 1.87 27.73 19.28
C ALA A 4 3.06 28.13 18.39
N GLU A 5 4.23 28.35 19.01
CA GLU A 5 5.50 28.61 18.34
C GLU A 5 5.99 27.43 17.48
N GLU A 6 5.82 26.18 17.92
CA GLU A 6 6.23 24.99 17.16
C GLU A 6 5.36 24.80 15.91
N LEU A 7 4.05 25.05 16.03
CA LEU A 7 3.13 25.04 14.89
C LEU A 7 3.49 26.13 13.88
N GLN A 8 3.85 27.32 14.37
CA GLN A 8 4.25 28.43 13.52
C GLN A 8 5.57 28.16 12.80
N GLN A 9 6.58 27.64 13.50
CA GLN A 9 7.86 27.22 12.90
C GLN A 9 7.64 26.16 11.81
N LYS A 10 6.78 25.16 12.09
CA LYS A 10 6.45 24.10 11.14
C LYS A 10 5.70 24.63 9.91
N LEU A 11 4.80 25.60 10.11
CA LEU A 11 4.10 26.29 9.02
C LEU A 11 5.07 27.06 8.12
N TYR A 12 5.98 27.84 8.71
CA TYR A 12 6.99 28.59 7.95
C TYR A 12 7.90 27.66 7.16
N PHE A 13 8.34 26.56 7.77
CA PHE A 13 9.12 25.53 7.09
C PHE A 13 8.35 24.93 5.89
N LEU A 14 7.09 24.55 6.07
CA LEU A 14 6.28 23.98 4.99
C LEU A 14 6.07 24.99 3.84
N LEU A 15 5.82 26.24 4.18
CA LEU A 15 5.63 27.31 3.20
C LEU A 15 6.90 27.59 2.39
N GLU A 16 8.06 27.62 3.04
CA GLU A 16 9.36 27.81 2.37
C GLU A 16 9.64 26.66 1.38
N GLN A 17 9.40 25.42 1.80
CA GLN A 17 9.54 24.25 0.93
C GLN A 17 8.59 24.31 -0.29
N LEU A 18 7.33 24.70 -0.06
CA LEU A 18 6.33 24.85 -1.13
C LEU A 18 6.71 25.97 -2.11
N GLN A 19 7.27 27.08 -1.62
CA GLN A 19 7.75 28.17 -2.47
C GLN A 19 8.96 27.75 -3.31
N GLU A 20 9.90 27.00 -2.74
CA GLU A 20 11.06 26.50 -3.47
C GLU A 20 10.64 25.51 -4.56
N MET A 21 9.72 24.59 -4.26
CA MET A 21 9.12 23.70 -5.25
C MET A 21 8.40 24.47 -6.35
N ALA A 22 7.63 25.51 -6.01
CA ALA A 22 6.94 26.34 -6.98
C ALA A 22 7.94 27.06 -7.91
N ARG A 23 9.08 27.52 -7.38
CA ARG A 23 10.14 28.21 -8.15
C ARG A 23 10.86 27.30 -9.14
N GLN A 24 10.87 25.99 -8.91
CA GLN A 24 11.43 25.01 -9.86
C GLN A 24 10.51 24.72 -11.05
N LEU A 25 9.25 25.16 -11.02
CA LEU A 25 8.31 24.98 -12.11
C LEU A 25 8.56 25.98 -13.26
N PRO A 26 8.25 25.62 -14.51
CA PRO A 26 8.22 26.58 -15.63
C PRO A 26 7.34 27.81 -15.34
N LEU A 27 7.71 28.96 -15.90
CA LEU A 27 7.09 30.27 -15.62
C LEU A 27 5.55 30.27 -15.81
N GLN A 28 5.05 29.51 -16.78
CA GLN A 28 3.61 29.34 -17.06
C GLN A 28 2.81 28.71 -15.91
N TYR A 29 3.47 27.91 -15.05
CA TYR A 29 2.86 27.28 -13.89
C TYR A 29 3.11 28.09 -12.61
N GLN A 30 4.23 28.81 -12.52
CA GLN A 30 4.52 29.69 -11.38
C GLN A 30 3.43 30.74 -11.17
N GLN A 31 2.92 31.33 -12.26
CA GLN A 31 1.84 32.31 -12.21
C GLN A 31 0.51 31.76 -11.65
N ARG A 32 0.34 30.43 -11.65
CA ARG A 32 -0.82 29.73 -11.10
C ARG A 32 -0.64 29.33 -9.63
N MET A 33 0.49 29.65 -9.02
CA MET A 33 0.82 29.31 -7.64
C MET A 33 0.98 30.58 -6.79
N PRO A 34 -0.11 31.36 -6.56
CA PRO A 34 -0.04 32.54 -5.71
C PRO A 34 0.29 32.19 -4.27
N TYR A 35 0.85 33.15 -3.53
CA TYR A 35 1.23 32.96 -2.13
C TYR A 35 0.07 32.49 -1.25
N GLU A 36 -1.15 33.01 -1.47
CA GLU A 36 -2.34 32.57 -0.74
C GLU A 36 -2.63 31.08 -0.92
N LEU A 37 -2.46 30.54 -2.14
CA LEU A 37 -2.63 29.12 -2.40
C LEU A 37 -1.57 28.28 -1.67
N LEU A 38 -0.30 28.71 -1.70
CA LEU A 38 0.80 28.02 -1.00
C LEU A 38 0.63 28.06 0.53
N SER A 39 0.14 29.18 1.06
CA SER A 39 -0.18 29.35 2.48
C SER A 39 -1.37 28.49 2.90
N GLY A 40 -2.41 28.40 2.07
CA GLY A 40 -3.53 27.49 2.27
C GLY A 40 -3.06 26.03 2.30
N LEU A 41 -2.25 25.63 1.32
CA LEU A 41 -1.61 24.30 1.28
C LEU A 41 -0.76 24.02 2.52
N ALA A 42 0.07 24.97 2.96
CA ALA A 42 0.90 24.80 4.17
C ALA A 42 0.05 24.60 5.43
N ASN A 43 -1.04 25.36 5.60
CA ASN A 43 -1.97 25.18 6.71
C ASN A 43 -2.70 23.84 6.65
N CYS A 44 -3.10 23.43 5.45
CA CYS A 44 -3.79 22.17 5.25
C CYS A 44 -2.82 20.98 5.47
N LEU A 45 -1.54 21.08 5.09
CA LEU A 45 -0.49 20.11 5.44
C LEU A 45 -0.13 20.11 6.93
N LEU A 46 -0.29 21.25 7.62
CA LEU A 46 -0.13 21.34 9.07
C LEU A 46 -1.19 20.47 9.79
N ASN A 47 -2.36 20.30 9.17
CA ASN A 47 -3.39 19.40 9.65
C ASN A 47 -3.00 17.94 9.36
N GLU A 48 -2.46 17.27 10.38
CA GLU A 48 -1.90 15.91 10.29
C GLU A 48 -2.94 14.81 9.98
N THR A 49 -4.21 15.17 9.70
CA THR A 49 -5.29 14.21 9.42
C THR A 49 -5.00 13.35 8.20
N ILE A 50 -4.53 13.94 7.08
CA ILE A 50 -4.15 13.14 5.90
C ILE A 50 -2.98 12.21 6.19
N PHE A 51 -1.98 12.69 6.93
CA PHE A 51 -0.84 11.86 7.30
C PHE A 51 -1.27 10.67 8.17
N LYS A 52 -2.21 10.87 9.10
CA LYS A 52 -2.79 9.78 9.90
C LYS A 52 -3.61 8.80 9.06
N ILE A 53 -4.32 9.27 8.04
CA ILE A 53 -5.04 8.40 7.10
C ILE A 53 -4.03 7.55 6.33
N VAL A 54 -2.97 8.16 5.78
CA VAL A 54 -1.90 7.45 5.06
C VAL A 54 -1.21 6.44 5.97
N GLU A 55 -0.91 6.80 7.22
CA GLU A 55 -0.34 5.90 8.23
C GLU A 55 -1.25 4.68 8.46
N GLY A 56 -2.54 4.91 8.71
CA GLY A 56 -3.51 3.82 8.89
C GLY A 56 -3.67 2.92 7.65
N LEU A 57 -3.68 3.50 6.44
CA LEU A 57 -3.71 2.73 5.19
C LEU A 57 -2.43 1.91 5.01
N THR A 58 -1.28 2.46 5.41
CA THR A 58 0.02 1.76 5.36
C THR A 58 0.04 0.58 6.31
N GLU A 59 -0.48 0.73 7.54
CA GLU A 59 -0.60 -0.39 8.48
C GLU A 59 -1.51 -1.50 7.94
N ILE A 60 -2.66 -1.14 7.37
CA ILE A 60 -3.57 -2.08 6.71
C ILE A 60 -2.84 -2.82 5.59
N GLN A 61 -2.09 -2.12 4.75
CA GLN A 61 -1.31 -2.72 3.67
C GLN A 61 -0.33 -3.76 4.20
N GLN A 62 0.48 -3.38 5.19
CA GLN A 62 1.53 -4.23 5.75
C GLN A 62 0.95 -5.50 6.39
N VAL A 63 -0.17 -5.37 7.11
CA VAL A 63 -0.86 -6.52 7.71
C VAL A 63 -1.38 -7.45 6.62
N THR A 64 -2.04 -6.91 5.58
CA THR A 64 -2.59 -7.74 4.50
C THR A 64 -1.48 -8.41 3.68
N GLU A 65 -0.43 -7.69 3.30
CA GLU A 65 0.73 -8.28 2.60
C GLU A 65 1.37 -9.42 3.40
N LYS A 66 1.53 -9.23 4.72
CA LYS A 66 2.06 -10.26 5.62
C LYS A 66 1.15 -11.48 5.65
N GLN A 67 -0.18 -11.30 5.71
CA GLN A 67 -1.13 -12.40 5.69
C GLN A 67 -1.10 -13.16 4.36
N LEU A 68 -1.07 -12.47 3.23
CA LEU A 68 -1.00 -13.07 1.89
C LEU A 68 0.31 -13.84 1.69
N LEU A 69 1.43 -13.29 2.15
CA LEU A 69 2.71 -13.98 2.15
C LEU A 69 2.67 -15.26 2.99
N GLN A 70 2.07 -15.19 4.19
CA GLN A 70 1.91 -16.37 5.04
C GLN A 70 1.02 -17.44 4.40
N GLN A 71 -0.03 -17.05 3.67
CA GLN A 71 -0.87 -17.99 2.91
C GLN A 71 -0.05 -18.71 1.84
N ARG A 72 0.74 -17.97 1.06
CA ARG A 72 1.63 -18.54 0.03
C ARG A 72 2.66 -19.50 0.63
N LEU A 73 3.29 -19.13 1.74
CA LEU A 73 4.27 -19.98 2.42
C LEU A 73 3.63 -21.28 2.93
N LYS A 74 2.44 -21.22 3.53
CA LYS A 74 1.71 -22.42 3.95
C LYS A 74 1.46 -23.37 2.80
N LEU A 75 1.06 -22.85 1.63
CA LEU A 75 0.86 -23.64 0.42
C LEU A 75 2.15 -24.32 -0.04
N LEU A 76 3.25 -23.58 -0.11
CA LEU A 76 4.57 -24.11 -0.49
C LEU A 76 5.07 -25.18 0.48
N HIS A 77 4.90 -24.96 1.79
CA HIS A 77 5.27 -25.94 2.80
C HIS A 77 4.44 -27.23 2.67
N ARG A 78 3.15 -27.11 2.39
CA ARG A 78 2.28 -28.27 2.12
C ARG A 78 2.75 -29.04 0.88
N HIS A 79 2.96 -28.37 -0.25
CA HIS A 79 3.46 -29.01 -1.48
C HIS A 79 4.79 -29.71 -1.27
N ARG A 80 5.70 -29.09 -0.51
CA ARG A 80 7.00 -29.69 -0.15
C ARG A 80 6.82 -30.94 0.70
N ALA A 81 5.99 -30.88 1.75
CA ALA A 81 5.73 -32.02 2.62
C ALA A 81 5.08 -33.19 1.86
N GLU A 82 4.14 -32.91 0.96
CA GLU A 82 3.51 -33.93 0.10
C GLU A 82 4.52 -34.60 -0.83
N LYS A 83 5.42 -33.81 -1.46
CA LYS A 83 6.52 -34.36 -2.29
C LYS A 83 7.48 -35.23 -1.49
N GLU A 84 7.89 -34.77 -0.30
CA GLU A 84 8.79 -35.51 0.58
C GLU A 84 8.14 -36.80 1.11
N ALA A 85 6.84 -36.78 1.41
CA ALA A 85 6.08 -37.95 1.82
C ALA A 85 5.98 -38.98 0.67
N LEU A 86 5.74 -38.52 -0.56
CA LEU A 86 5.70 -39.38 -1.74
C LEU A 86 7.06 -40.03 -2.03
N ALA A 87 8.16 -39.26 -1.90
CA ALA A 87 9.51 -39.74 -2.14
C ALA A 87 9.98 -40.81 -1.14
N LYS A 88 9.38 -40.86 0.07
CA LYS A 88 9.67 -41.86 1.11
C LYS A 88 8.91 -43.18 0.92
N LYS A 89 7.89 -43.20 0.06
CA LYS A 89 7.08 -44.39 -0.22
C LYS A 89 7.74 -45.30 -1.25
N THR A 90 7.57 -46.61 -1.13
CA THR A 90 8.01 -47.56 -2.16
C THR A 90 7.13 -47.43 -3.41
N PRO A 91 7.66 -47.67 -4.62
CA PRO A 91 6.95 -47.42 -5.88
C PRO A 91 5.61 -48.17 -6.02
N ASP A 92 5.47 -49.34 -5.39
CA ASP A 92 4.23 -50.14 -5.36
C ASP A 92 3.16 -49.61 -4.39
N SER A 93 3.56 -48.78 -3.41
CA SER A 93 2.66 -48.19 -2.42
C SER A 93 2.14 -46.80 -2.79
N VAL A 94 2.62 -46.24 -3.90
CA VAL A 94 2.23 -44.92 -4.39
C VAL A 94 1.04 -45.05 -5.33
N THR A 95 -0.08 -44.43 -4.94
CA THR A 95 -1.29 -44.41 -5.76
C THR A 95 -1.15 -43.42 -6.93
N GLU A 96 -1.85 -43.68 -8.04
CA GLU A 96 -1.93 -42.72 -9.16
C GLU A 96 -2.50 -41.37 -8.73
N ALA A 97 -3.42 -41.37 -7.77
CA ALA A 97 -4.00 -40.15 -7.19
C ALA A 97 -2.93 -39.25 -6.57
N GLU A 98 -1.98 -39.81 -5.81
CA GLU A 98 -0.91 -39.03 -5.18
C GLU A 98 0.10 -38.48 -6.20
N LYS A 99 0.40 -39.25 -7.27
CA LYS A 99 1.24 -38.78 -8.38
C LYS A 99 0.58 -37.62 -9.13
N MET A 100 -0.72 -37.75 -9.42
CA MET A 100 -1.51 -36.71 -10.06
C MET A 100 -1.60 -35.44 -9.20
N GLN A 101 -1.76 -35.60 -7.89
CA GLN A 101 -1.84 -34.49 -6.95
C GLN A 101 -0.54 -33.67 -6.92
N VAL A 102 0.62 -34.34 -6.85
CA VAL A 102 1.93 -33.68 -6.93
C VAL A 102 2.19 -33.04 -8.29
N ALA A 103 1.71 -33.65 -9.39
CA ALA A 103 1.80 -33.08 -10.73
C ALA A 103 0.94 -31.80 -10.89
N ASN A 104 -0.12 -31.67 -10.09
CA ASN A 104 -1.03 -30.51 -10.11
C ASN A 104 -0.56 -29.34 -9.22
N HIS A 105 0.41 -29.54 -8.32
CA HIS A 105 1.02 -28.48 -7.50
C HIS A 105 1.39 -27.20 -8.26
N PRO A 106 2.07 -27.23 -9.43
CA PRO A 106 2.41 -26.01 -10.16
C PRO A 106 1.18 -25.25 -10.67
N VAL A 107 0.09 -25.95 -11.03
CA VAL A 107 -1.16 -25.32 -11.47
C VAL A 107 -1.86 -24.68 -10.28
N GLU A 108 -1.96 -25.40 -9.17
CA GLU A 108 -2.54 -24.88 -7.93
C GLU A 108 -1.77 -23.65 -7.41
N LEU A 109 -0.43 -23.69 -7.45
CA LEU A 109 0.41 -22.58 -7.02
C LEU A 109 0.19 -21.34 -7.90
N LYS A 110 0.12 -21.51 -9.23
CA LYS A 110 -0.18 -20.40 -10.15
C LYS A 110 -1.56 -19.79 -9.88
N GLN A 111 -2.57 -20.64 -9.67
CA GLN A 111 -3.93 -20.18 -9.37
C GLN A 111 -3.97 -19.42 -8.04
N ALA A 112 -3.28 -19.94 -7.02
CA ALA A 112 -3.15 -19.27 -5.73
C ALA A 112 -2.42 -17.93 -5.86
N ASP A 113 -1.28 -17.88 -6.54
CA ASP A 113 -0.51 -16.65 -6.75
C ASP A 113 -1.35 -15.60 -7.50
N MET A 114 -2.13 -16.00 -8.52
CA MET A 114 -3.06 -15.08 -9.22
C MET A 114 -4.13 -14.53 -8.27
N ASN A 115 -4.72 -15.37 -7.41
CA ASN A 115 -5.70 -14.92 -6.42
C ASN A 115 -5.09 -13.99 -5.36
N LEU A 116 -3.81 -14.17 -5.00
CA LEU A 116 -3.12 -13.27 -4.08
C LEU A 116 -2.89 -11.89 -4.72
N ILE A 117 -2.50 -11.86 -6.00
CA ILE A 117 -2.33 -10.60 -6.74
C ILE A 117 -3.66 -9.84 -6.83
N LEU A 118 -4.76 -10.51 -7.16
CA LEU A 118 -6.08 -9.87 -7.21
C LEU A 118 -6.50 -9.26 -5.86
N GLN A 119 -6.12 -9.89 -4.74
CA GLN A 119 -6.37 -9.33 -3.42
C GLN A 119 -5.50 -8.09 -3.14
N LEU A 120 -4.24 -8.09 -3.57
CA LEU A 120 -3.38 -6.91 -3.48
C LEU A 120 -3.94 -5.74 -4.31
N ASP A 121 -4.38 -6.02 -5.54
CA ASP A 121 -4.98 -5.01 -6.42
C ASP A 121 -6.23 -4.40 -5.79
N GLN A 122 -7.08 -5.22 -5.17
CA GLN A 122 -8.25 -4.74 -4.46
C GLN A 122 -7.88 -3.82 -3.29
N VAL A 123 -6.87 -4.17 -2.50
CA VAL A 123 -6.39 -3.32 -1.40
C VAL A 123 -5.89 -1.97 -1.93
N VAL A 124 -5.13 -1.96 -3.02
CA VAL A 124 -4.66 -0.72 -3.66
C VAL A 124 -5.84 0.13 -4.14
N ALA A 125 -6.84 -0.48 -4.78
CA ALA A 125 -8.03 0.23 -5.24
C ALA A 125 -8.80 0.86 -4.07
N ASP A 126 -8.97 0.13 -2.96
CA ASP A 126 -9.68 0.62 -1.77
C ASP A 126 -8.91 1.77 -1.09
N GLN A 127 -7.58 1.67 -1.03
CA GLN A 127 -6.71 2.73 -0.51
C GLN A 127 -6.78 3.99 -1.37
N GLN A 128 -6.71 3.86 -2.69
CA GLN A 128 -6.84 4.97 -3.64
C GLN A 128 -8.20 5.66 -3.48
N GLY A 129 -9.30 4.90 -3.45
CA GLY A 129 -10.63 5.47 -3.22
C GLY A 129 -10.78 6.15 -1.86
N THR A 130 -10.07 5.68 -0.83
CA THR A 130 -10.04 6.34 0.49
C THR A 130 -9.26 7.66 0.44
N LEU A 131 -8.11 7.68 -0.24
CA LEU A 131 -7.30 8.89 -0.41
C LEU A 131 -7.99 9.93 -1.28
N GLU A 132 -8.73 9.53 -2.32
CA GLU A 132 -9.53 10.45 -3.13
C GLU A 132 -10.64 11.11 -2.30
N LYS A 133 -11.31 10.34 -1.43
CA LYS A 133 -12.31 10.89 -0.51
C LYS A 133 -11.69 11.82 0.53
N ALA A 134 -10.55 11.44 1.11
CA ALA A 134 -9.82 12.28 2.05
C ALA A 134 -9.31 13.57 1.38
N GLY A 135 -8.81 13.47 0.14
CA GLY A 135 -8.32 14.58 -0.67
C GLY A 135 -9.43 15.50 -1.17
N SER A 136 -10.60 14.97 -1.52
CA SER A 136 -11.77 15.78 -1.87
C SER A 136 -12.35 16.50 -0.65
N LEU A 137 -12.41 15.84 0.52
CA LEU A 137 -12.68 16.52 1.79
C LEU A 137 -11.66 17.64 2.03
N PHE A 138 -10.38 17.34 1.82
CA PHE A 138 -9.30 18.30 2.03
C PHE A 138 -9.41 19.53 1.13
N LEU A 139 -9.72 19.36 -0.16
CA LEU A 139 -9.95 20.48 -1.06
C LEU A 139 -11.20 21.29 -0.68
N PHE A 140 -12.25 20.64 -0.17
CA PHE A 140 -13.46 21.30 0.28
C PHE A 140 -13.28 22.10 1.58
N TYR A 141 -12.40 21.65 2.49
CA TYR A 141 -12.07 22.39 3.72
C TYR A 141 -11.01 23.49 3.52
N CYS A 142 -10.31 23.48 2.39
CA CYS A 142 -9.25 24.44 2.04
C CYS A 142 -9.75 25.50 1.01
N SER A 143 -11.02 25.43 0.57
CA SER A 143 -11.72 26.41 -0.28
C SER A 143 -12.64 27.31 0.54
#